data_AF-A0A7Z9ZZI8-F1
#
_entry.id   AF-A0A7Z9ZZI8-F1
#
_cell.length_a   1.000
_cell.length_b   1.000
_cell.length_c   1.000
_cell.angle_alpha   90.00
_cell.angle_beta   90.00
_cell.angle_gamma   90.00
#
_symmetry.space_group_name_H-M   'P 1'
#
loop_
_entity.id
_entity.type
_entity.pdbx_description
1 polymer ?
#
loop_
_entity_poly.entity_id
_entity_poly.type
_entity_poly.pdbx_seq_one_letter_code
_entity_poly.pdbx_strand_id
1 'polypeptide(L)'
;MPLEVLREAGVAVLVLLASFGLGVWLLFPFRAGREEFLPFALALGMGGLGYLTFFVSLLRVDFYVSLGLILLGLALLGGGIVKGVVAWRGGLWGLLRPFKEGPHLALATSLVALGALLLALAPPTDWDGLSYHLAVPKRYLAEGRIHYIPDIHHSNFPATFEMLYLLALALGGLSAPKLLHFSAFLLCLALAHLWGVEATGDRRAGALAASILASAPVVVWEAGAAYIDLGLAMFETLALYSMWRAWRATTRKEGSQWLALSAIFAGLAAGTKITGLLCGLFLFSVAPLVLPKGRRLKGALLFGSIFLAVAAPWYLRSLIWTGNPVYPFAYEVFGGRNWDWFCARMYEESLKHYGMGRGLKALLLLPWNLTMHSDRFGDGSFLILTPGPLFLALLPWAIFRAIWGPKAGPFLRGALTYLSLRVLVWFWLSQQSRFLIPLLPLGAVAASVGVVASFRRGILKVAVEGLAVAVLIVHGALFLTSSLPAIYADREEYLAKAVDIYPAQRWANLSLPEGAKILLIGETRGFYLDRRYMWGDEGHHTLLRYSRMRSAGELLSMLRRLGITHIMVNLRFAPTFFDGRDAMSRLFMELLREGKLRPLLGMGRVYLFEVVYEGGEG
;
A
#
# COMPACT_ATOMS: atom_id res chain seq x y z
N MET A 1 -20.40 -18.98 -8.97
CA MET A 1 -19.68 -18.02 -8.10
C MET A 1 -20.45 -17.92 -6.80
N PRO A 2 -19.83 -18.21 -5.64
CA PRO A 2 -20.56 -18.30 -4.39
C PRO A 2 -21.07 -16.92 -3.96
N LEU A 3 -22.22 -16.91 -3.29
CA LEU A 3 -22.89 -15.73 -2.68
C LEU A 3 -21.92 -14.86 -1.86
N GLU A 4 -20.88 -15.48 -1.29
CA GLU A 4 -19.82 -14.82 -0.55
C GLU A 4 -19.06 -13.78 -1.40
N VAL A 5 -18.67 -14.11 -2.64
CA VAL A 5 -17.93 -13.16 -3.50
C VAL A 5 -18.78 -11.93 -3.82
N LEU A 6 -20.08 -12.11 -4.01
CA LEU A 6 -21.02 -11.00 -4.21
C LEU A 6 -21.16 -10.15 -2.94
N ARG A 7 -21.18 -10.78 -1.76
CA ARG A 7 -21.18 -10.08 -0.47
C ARG A 7 -19.90 -9.26 -0.30
N GLU A 8 -18.73 -9.85 -0.56
CA GLU A 8 -17.42 -9.20 -0.50
C GLU A 8 -17.35 -7.97 -1.43
N ALA A 9 -17.77 -8.13 -2.68
CA ALA A 9 -17.87 -7.05 -3.64
C ALA A 9 -18.86 -5.97 -3.18
N GLY A 10 -20.01 -6.37 -2.62
CA GLY A 10 -21.00 -5.47 -2.06
C GLY A 10 -20.44 -4.59 -0.94
N VAL A 11 -19.67 -5.16 -0.02
CA VAL A 11 -19.00 -4.40 1.06
C VAL A 11 -18.05 -3.35 0.47
N ALA A 12 -17.20 -3.73 -0.48
CA ALA A 12 -16.29 -2.79 -1.12
C ALA A 12 -17.04 -1.66 -1.85
N VAL A 13 -18.11 -1.99 -2.59
CA VAL A 13 -18.96 -0.99 -3.27
C VAL A 13 -19.59 -0.03 -2.27
N LEU A 14 -20.10 -0.51 -1.13
CA LEU A 14 -20.66 0.36 -0.09
C LEU A 14 -19.63 1.34 0.46
N VAL A 15 -18.41 0.87 0.76
CA VAL A 15 -17.31 1.73 1.23
C VAL A 15 -16.93 2.76 0.16
N LEU A 16 -16.89 2.38 -1.11
CA LEU A 16 -16.58 3.29 -2.22
C LEU A 16 -17.68 4.33 -2.45
N LEU A 17 -18.95 3.95 -2.34
CA LEU A 17 -20.07 4.88 -2.45
C LEU A 17 -20.12 5.86 -1.27
N ALA A 18 -19.88 5.38 -0.05
CA ALA A 18 -19.75 6.22 1.13
C ALA A 18 -18.58 7.20 1.01
N SER A 19 -17.42 6.71 0.52
CA SER A 19 -16.26 7.53 0.21
C SER A 19 -16.63 8.60 -0.83
N PHE A 20 -17.20 8.22 -1.96
CA PHE A 20 -17.60 9.16 -3.00
C PHE A 20 -18.57 10.23 -2.47
N GLY A 21 -19.57 9.83 -1.67
CA GLY A 21 -20.51 10.74 -1.03
C GLY A 21 -19.83 11.80 -0.17
N LEU A 22 -18.96 11.39 0.76
CA LEU A 22 -18.15 12.32 1.57
C LEU A 22 -17.27 13.21 0.69
N GLY A 23 -16.63 12.61 -0.30
CA GLY A 23 -15.76 13.25 -1.27
C GLY A 23 -16.41 14.36 -2.09
N VAL A 24 -17.68 14.19 -2.50
CA VAL A 24 -18.46 15.20 -3.22
C VAL A 24 -18.54 16.50 -2.42
N TRP A 25 -18.77 16.40 -1.11
CA TRP A 25 -18.87 17.56 -0.22
C TRP A 25 -17.51 18.15 0.12
N LEU A 26 -16.50 17.30 0.37
CA LEU A 26 -15.12 17.77 0.60
C LEU A 26 -14.54 18.48 -0.64
N LEU A 27 -14.92 18.06 -1.84
CA LEU A 27 -14.49 18.67 -3.10
C LEU A 27 -15.33 19.88 -3.51
N PHE A 28 -16.55 20.04 -2.98
CA PHE A 28 -17.46 21.14 -3.30
C PHE A 28 -16.84 22.55 -3.26
N PRO A 29 -16.03 22.93 -2.23
CA PRO A 29 -15.41 24.26 -2.19
C PRO A 29 -14.28 24.46 -3.22
N PHE A 30 -13.87 23.40 -3.90
CA PHE A 30 -12.80 23.42 -4.89
C PHE A 30 -13.35 23.40 -6.32
N ARG A 31 -12.54 23.96 -7.23
CA ARG A 31 -12.77 23.81 -8.67
C ARG A 31 -12.18 22.47 -9.09
N ALA A 32 -13.02 21.61 -9.64
CA ALA A 32 -12.61 20.42 -10.37
C ALA A 32 -13.38 20.40 -11.69
N GLY A 33 -12.68 20.15 -12.79
CA GLY A 33 -13.28 19.90 -14.09
C GLY A 33 -14.15 18.65 -14.07
N ARG A 34 -14.97 18.46 -15.11
CA ARG A 34 -15.88 17.30 -15.20
C ARG A 34 -15.14 15.96 -15.12
N GLU A 35 -13.97 15.87 -15.75
CA GLU A 35 -13.17 14.64 -15.80
C GLU A 35 -12.34 14.43 -14.52
N GLU A 36 -12.03 15.52 -13.81
CA GLU A 36 -11.31 15.48 -12.53
C GLU A 36 -12.22 15.14 -11.36
N PHE A 37 -13.52 15.45 -11.48
CA PHE A 37 -14.43 15.41 -10.35
C PHE A 37 -14.50 14.02 -9.70
N LEU A 38 -14.67 12.95 -10.49
CA LEU A 38 -14.79 11.60 -9.96
C LEU A 38 -13.50 11.13 -9.25
N PRO A 39 -12.31 11.17 -9.87
CA PRO A 39 -11.08 10.76 -9.19
C PRO A 39 -10.79 11.57 -7.92
N PHE A 40 -10.99 12.88 -7.97
CA PHE A 40 -10.75 13.75 -6.82
C PHE A 40 -11.74 13.51 -5.69
N ALA A 41 -13.04 13.41 -6.01
CA ALA A 41 -14.06 13.19 -5.00
C ALA A 41 -13.86 11.82 -4.36
N LEU A 42 -13.69 10.76 -5.15
CA LEU A 42 -13.51 9.42 -4.58
C LEU A 42 -12.25 9.35 -3.71
N ALA A 43 -11.11 9.88 -4.15
CA ALA A 43 -9.89 9.88 -3.36
C ALA A 43 -9.97 10.75 -2.09
N LEU A 44 -10.51 11.98 -2.16
CA LEU A 44 -10.75 12.80 -0.95
C LEU A 44 -11.70 12.09 0.01
N GLY A 45 -12.70 11.42 -0.55
CA GLY A 45 -13.65 10.59 0.16
C GLY A 45 -13.00 9.44 0.92
N MET A 46 -12.15 8.67 0.23
CA MET A 46 -11.40 7.55 0.81
C MET A 46 -10.46 8.05 1.93
N GLY A 47 -9.74 9.14 1.69
CA GLY A 47 -8.91 9.76 2.74
C GLY A 47 -9.75 10.23 3.93
N GLY A 48 -10.80 11.00 3.68
CA GLY A 48 -11.69 11.53 4.71
C GLY A 48 -12.38 10.43 5.52
N LEU A 49 -12.86 9.37 4.87
CA LEU A 49 -13.49 8.22 5.52
C LEU A 49 -12.47 7.43 6.34
N GLY A 50 -11.23 7.32 5.86
CA GLY A 50 -10.11 6.77 6.64
C GLY A 50 -9.86 7.55 7.94
N TYR A 51 -9.84 8.89 7.88
CA TYR A 51 -9.69 9.73 9.09
C TYR A 51 -10.90 9.64 10.02
N LEU A 52 -12.13 9.67 9.50
CA LEU A 52 -13.33 9.50 10.32
C LEU A 52 -13.29 8.17 11.05
N THR A 53 -12.93 7.10 10.34
CA THR A 53 -12.76 5.78 10.92
C THR A 53 -11.69 5.79 12.00
N PHE A 54 -10.52 6.39 11.74
CA PHE A 54 -9.46 6.52 12.74
C PHE A 54 -9.97 7.19 14.02
N PHE A 55 -10.54 8.39 13.93
CA PHE A 55 -10.95 9.17 15.11
C PHE A 55 -12.07 8.50 15.90
N VAL A 56 -13.08 7.94 15.23
CA VAL A 56 -14.18 7.23 15.90
C VAL A 56 -13.66 5.96 16.57
N SER A 57 -12.77 5.23 15.88
CA SER A 57 -12.23 3.96 16.36
C SER A 57 -11.22 4.12 17.51
N LEU A 58 -10.74 5.33 17.81
CA LEU A 58 -10.00 5.59 19.05
C LEU A 58 -10.85 5.34 20.30
N LEU A 59 -12.18 5.54 20.18
CA LEU A 59 -13.13 5.32 21.28
C LEU A 59 -13.76 3.94 21.18
N ARG A 60 -14.30 3.58 20.01
CA ARG A 60 -15.01 2.33 19.78
C ARG A 60 -15.06 1.99 18.29
N VAL A 61 -14.82 0.72 17.97
CA VAL A 61 -15.08 0.15 16.65
C VAL A 61 -15.78 -1.18 16.78
N ASP A 62 -16.90 -1.31 16.06
CA ASP A 62 -17.65 -2.55 15.90
C ASP A 62 -18.45 -2.48 14.59
N PHE A 63 -19.29 -3.48 14.35
CA PHE A 63 -20.16 -3.53 13.17
C PHE A 63 -21.09 -2.30 13.07
N TYR A 64 -21.74 -1.89 14.16
CA TYR A 64 -22.74 -0.82 14.13
C TYR A 64 -22.12 0.55 13.91
N VAL A 65 -20.97 0.81 14.55
CA VAL A 65 -20.20 2.04 14.33
C VAL A 65 -19.76 2.14 12.88
N SER A 66 -19.22 1.05 12.33
CA SER A 66 -18.79 0.98 10.93
C SER A 66 -19.97 1.17 9.97
N LEU A 67 -21.11 0.53 10.24
CA LEU A 67 -22.34 0.72 9.46
C LEU A 67 -22.83 2.18 9.51
N GLY A 68 -22.78 2.82 10.68
CA GLY A 68 -23.15 4.23 10.84
C GLY A 68 -22.31 5.17 9.96
N LEU A 69 -20.99 4.93 9.86
CA LEU A 69 -20.10 5.68 8.97
C LEU A 69 -20.45 5.50 7.49
N ILE A 70 -20.80 4.27 7.08
CA ILE A 70 -21.28 3.99 5.73
C ILE A 70 -22.58 4.73 5.44
N LEU A 71 -23.57 4.61 6.34
CA LEU A 71 -24.86 5.27 6.19
C LEU A 71 -24.72 6.78 6.11
N LEU A 72 -23.81 7.38 6.90
CA LEU A 72 -23.47 8.80 6.80
C LEU A 72 -22.94 9.17 5.41
N GLY A 73 -21.97 8.41 4.89
CA GLY A 73 -21.42 8.64 3.55
C GLY A 73 -22.48 8.51 2.44
N LEU A 74 -23.36 7.52 2.55
CA LEU A 74 -24.47 7.32 1.61
C LEU A 74 -25.51 8.45 1.70
N ALA A 75 -25.84 8.92 2.91
CA ALA A 75 -26.73 10.06 3.10
C ALA A 75 -26.14 11.33 2.48
N LEU A 76 -24.84 11.55 2.63
CA LEU A 76 -24.11 12.64 1.99
C LEU A 76 -24.16 12.51 0.45
N LEU A 77 -24.00 11.30 -0.10
CA LEU A 77 -24.15 11.06 -1.53
C LEU A 77 -25.57 11.42 -2.01
N GLY A 78 -26.60 10.95 -1.31
CA GLY A 78 -28.00 11.28 -1.59
C GLY A 78 -28.24 12.78 -1.58
N GLY A 79 -27.74 13.49 -0.57
CA GLY A 79 -27.81 14.95 -0.50
C GLY A 79 -27.08 15.65 -1.67
N GLY A 80 -25.94 15.13 -2.10
CA GLY A 80 -25.19 15.64 -3.26
C GLY A 80 -25.93 15.44 -4.58
N ILE A 81 -26.65 14.32 -4.74
CA ILE A 81 -27.51 14.04 -5.89
C ILE A 81 -28.72 14.99 -5.88
N VAL A 82 -29.42 15.10 -4.74
CA VAL A 82 -30.60 15.97 -4.59
C VAL A 82 -30.27 17.44 -4.86
N LYS A 83 -29.10 17.92 -4.39
CA LYS A 83 -28.64 19.30 -4.68
C LYS A 83 -28.06 19.47 -6.09
N GLY A 84 -28.12 18.44 -6.94
CA GLY A 84 -27.64 18.48 -8.32
C GLY A 84 -26.11 18.55 -8.46
N VAL A 85 -25.34 18.49 -7.37
CA VAL A 85 -23.87 18.62 -7.38
C VAL A 85 -23.23 17.50 -8.19
N VAL A 86 -23.75 16.28 -8.05
CA VAL A 86 -23.26 15.08 -8.74
C VAL A 86 -23.67 15.10 -10.23
N ALA A 87 -24.94 15.45 -10.52
CA ALA A 87 -25.48 15.48 -11.88
C ALA A 87 -24.81 16.56 -12.75
N TRP A 88 -24.47 17.72 -12.17
CA TRP A 88 -23.85 18.83 -12.90
C TRP A 88 -22.38 18.58 -13.28
N ARG A 89 -21.71 17.64 -12.59
CA ARG A 89 -20.28 17.33 -12.74
C ARG A 89 -20.01 15.94 -13.35
N GLY A 90 -20.99 15.38 -14.08
CA GLY A 90 -20.96 14.02 -14.64
C GLY A 90 -19.63 13.56 -15.23
N GLY A 91 -18.86 12.80 -14.43
CA GLY A 91 -17.52 12.29 -14.75
C GLY A 91 -17.50 10.83 -15.22
N LEU A 92 -18.60 10.07 -15.08
CA LEU A 92 -18.65 8.64 -15.46
C LEU A 92 -18.38 8.41 -16.96
N TRP A 93 -18.80 9.35 -17.82
CA TRP A 93 -18.50 9.29 -19.25
C TRP A 93 -17.01 9.40 -19.55
N GLY A 94 -16.22 9.99 -18.66
CA GLY A 94 -14.76 10.03 -18.76
C GLY A 94 -14.13 8.65 -18.72
N LEU A 95 -14.71 7.70 -17.99
CA LEU A 95 -14.21 6.32 -17.89
C LEU A 95 -14.33 5.53 -19.20
N LEU A 96 -15.31 5.89 -20.05
CA LEU A 96 -15.53 5.24 -21.35
C LEU A 96 -14.74 5.88 -22.49
N ARG A 97 -14.10 7.03 -22.26
CA ARG A 97 -13.33 7.74 -23.30
C ARG A 97 -12.12 7.00 -23.84
N PRO A 98 -11.31 6.29 -23.03
CA PRO A 98 -10.18 5.53 -23.56
C PRO A 98 -10.60 4.57 -24.68
N PHE A 99 -11.79 3.97 -24.59
CA PHE A 99 -12.34 3.07 -25.61
C PHE A 99 -12.69 3.77 -26.93
N LYS A 100 -12.95 5.08 -26.92
CA LYS A 100 -13.16 5.88 -28.14
C LYS A 100 -11.86 6.40 -28.73
N GLU A 101 -10.86 6.64 -27.89
CA GLU A 101 -9.63 7.37 -28.26
C GLU A 101 -8.48 6.45 -28.67
N GLY A 102 -8.41 5.26 -28.08
CA GLY A 102 -7.43 4.21 -28.36
C GLY A 102 -8.00 2.83 -27.99
N PRO A 103 -8.97 2.31 -28.75
CA PRO A 103 -9.72 1.10 -28.39
C PRO A 103 -8.82 -0.13 -28.16
N HIS A 104 -7.77 -0.30 -28.96
CA HIS A 104 -6.79 -1.39 -28.82
C HIS A 104 -6.04 -1.33 -27.49
N LEU A 105 -5.57 -0.14 -27.11
CA LEU A 105 -4.91 0.10 -25.82
C LEU A 105 -5.87 -0.05 -24.65
N ALA A 106 -7.09 0.48 -24.77
CA ALA A 106 -8.11 0.39 -23.74
C ALA A 106 -8.55 -1.06 -23.50
N LEU A 107 -8.75 -1.85 -24.57
CA LEU A 107 -9.11 -3.27 -24.47
C LEU A 107 -7.98 -4.09 -23.85
N ALA A 108 -6.74 -3.89 -24.29
CA ALA A 108 -5.58 -4.58 -23.73
C ALA A 108 -5.35 -4.21 -22.25
N THR A 109 -5.53 -2.94 -21.89
CA THR A 109 -5.47 -2.49 -20.49
C THR A 109 -6.60 -3.10 -19.66
N SER A 110 -7.79 -3.24 -20.23
CA SER A 110 -8.95 -3.86 -19.57
C SER A 110 -8.75 -5.35 -19.31
N LEU A 111 -8.04 -6.06 -20.20
CA LEU A 111 -7.66 -7.46 -20.00
C LEU A 111 -6.77 -7.62 -18.76
N VAL A 112 -5.79 -6.73 -18.60
CA VAL A 112 -4.92 -6.71 -17.41
C VAL A 112 -5.70 -6.34 -16.15
N ALA A 113 -6.54 -5.31 -16.23
CA ALA A 113 -7.39 -4.91 -15.10
C ALA A 113 -8.37 -6.02 -14.68
N LEU A 114 -8.86 -6.82 -15.63
CA LEU A 114 -9.66 -8.01 -15.34
C LEU A 114 -8.85 -9.06 -14.59
N GLY A 115 -7.61 -9.36 -15.00
CA GLY A 115 -6.71 -10.24 -14.26
C GLY A 115 -6.49 -9.77 -12.82
N ALA A 116 -6.18 -8.49 -12.62
CA ALA A 116 -6.04 -7.91 -11.28
C ALA A 116 -7.34 -7.95 -10.47
N LEU A 117 -8.51 -7.73 -11.07
CA LEU A 117 -9.80 -7.84 -10.39
C LEU A 117 -10.04 -9.27 -9.88
N LEU A 118 -9.72 -10.28 -10.69
CA LEU A 118 -9.88 -11.68 -10.28
C LEU A 118 -8.95 -12.04 -9.11
N LEU A 119 -7.72 -11.52 -9.12
CA LEU A 119 -6.83 -11.61 -7.94
C LEU A 119 -7.40 -10.88 -6.73
N ALA A 120 -7.98 -9.69 -6.90
CA ALA A 120 -8.54 -8.90 -5.82
C ALA A 120 -9.79 -9.54 -5.18
N LEU A 121 -10.59 -10.29 -5.96
CA LEU A 121 -11.73 -11.05 -5.45
C LEU A 121 -11.32 -12.27 -4.62
N ALA A 122 -10.15 -12.84 -4.89
CA ALA A 122 -9.60 -13.96 -4.13
C ALA A 122 -9.42 -13.60 -2.65
N PRO A 123 -9.49 -14.57 -1.72
CA PRO A 123 -9.07 -14.37 -0.33
C PRO A 123 -7.64 -13.79 -0.23
N PRO A 124 -7.31 -13.01 0.80
CA PRO A 124 -5.98 -12.47 0.99
C PRO A 124 -4.97 -13.60 1.29
N THR A 125 -3.86 -13.58 0.57
CA THR A 125 -2.76 -14.56 0.67
C THR A 125 -1.40 -13.87 0.70
N ASP A 126 -1.38 -12.54 0.55
CA ASP A 126 -0.18 -11.73 0.48
C ASP A 126 0.47 -11.51 1.85
N TRP A 127 1.80 -11.46 1.87
CA TRP A 127 2.57 -11.50 3.11
C TRP A 127 2.27 -10.33 4.04
N ASP A 128 2.45 -9.09 3.56
CA ASP A 128 2.25 -7.90 4.40
C ASP A 128 0.78 -7.70 4.77
N GLY A 129 -0.16 -8.06 3.89
CA GLY A 129 -1.59 -8.07 4.18
C GLY A 129 -1.91 -8.94 5.38
N LEU A 130 -1.46 -10.19 5.35
CA LEU A 130 -1.69 -11.15 6.44
C LEU A 130 -0.88 -10.85 7.71
N SER A 131 0.22 -10.10 7.58
CA SER A 131 1.11 -9.76 8.69
C SER A 131 0.67 -8.52 9.45
N TYR A 132 0.30 -7.43 8.76
CA TYR A 132 -0.10 -6.20 9.43
C TYR A 132 -1.19 -5.37 8.75
N HIS A 133 -1.27 -5.27 7.41
CA HIS A 133 -2.28 -4.39 6.81
C HIS A 133 -3.73 -4.84 7.06
N LEU A 134 -3.97 -6.16 7.20
CA LEU A 134 -5.25 -6.71 7.63
C LEU A 134 -5.21 -7.21 9.08
N ALA A 135 -4.07 -7.74 9.50
CA ALA A 135 -3.90 -8.32 10.83
C ALA A 135 -4.06 -7.29 11.96
N VAL A 136 -3.53 -6.06 11.78
CA VAL A 136 -3.67 -4.98 12.76
C VAL A 136 -5.11 -4.46 12.82
N PRO A 137 -5.80 -4.15 11.70
CA PRO A 137 -7.23 -3.86 11.73
C PRO A 137 -8.09 -4.97 12.36
N LYS A 138 -7.81 -6.25 12.07
CA LYS A 138 -8.51 -7.38 12.73
C LYS A 138 -8.33 -7.34 14.25
N ARG A 139 -7.13 -7.04 14.74
CA ARG A 139 -6.86 -6.87 16.19
C ARG A 139 -7.62 -5.70 16.79
N TYR A 140 -7.67 -4.54 16.11
CA TYR A 140 -8.47 -3.41 16.58
C TYR A 140 -9.97 -3.74 16.67
N LEU A 141 -10.51 -4.52 15.73
CA LEU A 141 -11.90 -4.99 15.79
C LEU A 141 -12.13 -5.95 16.94
N ALA A 142 -11.23 -6.93 17.13
CA ALA A 142 -11.34 -7.89 18.24
C ALA A 142 -11.27 -7.21 19.62
N GLU A 143 -10.48 -6.14 19.75
CA GLU A 143 -10.34 -5.37 20.99
C GLU A 143 -11.35 -4.21 21.10
N GLY A 144 -12.19 -4.02 20.08
CA GLY A 144 -13.25 -3.00 20.05
C GLY A 144 -12.75 -1.55 19.95
N ARG A 145 -11.44 -1.31 19.79
CA ARG A 145 -10.84 0.02 19.60
C ARG A 145 -9.42 -0.04 19.06
N ILE A 146 -9.00 1.07 18.47
CA ILE A 146 -7.61 1.36 18.12
C ILE A 146 -6.80 1.59 19.41
N HIS A 147 -5.69 0.89 19.56
CA HIS A 147 -4.80 0.98 20.72
C HIS A 147 -3.35 0.66 20.33
N TYR A 148 -2.42 0.85 21.26
CA TYR A 148 -1.00 0.57 21.03
C TYR A 148 -0.71 -0.93 21.07
N ILE A 149 -0.24 -1.49 19.94
CA ILE A 149 0.19 -2.89 19.83
C ILE A 149 1.72 -2.95 19.95
N PRO A 150 2.27 -3.49 21.06
CA PRO A 150 3.71 -3.43 21.34
C PRO A 150 4.53 -4.47 20.56
N ASP A 151 3.89 -5.53 20.06
CA ASP A 151 4.56 -6.66 19.43
C ASP A 151 4.62 -6.59 17.89
N ILE A 152 3.90 -5.64 17.29
CA ILE A 152 3.89 -5.42 15.84
C ILE A 152 4.33 -3.97 15.59
N HIS A 153 5.61 -3.74 15.35
CA HIS A 153 6.13 -2.39 15.13
C HIS A 153 5.45 -1.67 13.95
N HIS A 154 5.03 -2.41 12.92
CA HIS A 154 4.24 -1.90 11.79
C HIS A 154 2.87 -1.31 12.18
N SER A 155 2.29 -1.68 13.33
CA SER A 155 1.00 -1.13 13.80
C SER A 155 1.05 0.38 14.09
N ASN A 156 2.27 0.91 14.27
CA ASN A 156 2.53 2.31 14.58
C ASN A 156 2.83 3.16 13.33
N PHE A 157 2.80 2.57 12.13
CA PHE A 157 2.89 3.33 10.88
C PHE A 157 1.63 4.19 10.67
N PRO A 158 1.73 5.32 9.96
CA PRO A 158 0.55 6.00 9.41
C PRO A 158 -0.29 4.99 8.64
N ALA A 159 -1.61 4.98 8.87
CA ALA A 159 -2.48 3.89 8.41
C ALA A 159 -3.80 4.38 7.83
N THR A 160 -3.81 5.55 7.14
CA THR A 160 -5.04 6.16 6.58
C THR A 160 -5.79 5.21 5.67
N PHE A 161 -5.07 4.48 4.80
CA PHE A 161 -5.71 3.57 3.85
C PHE A 161 -6.18 2.28 4.53
N GLU A 162 -5.43 1.76 5.50
CA GLU A 162 -5.82 0.60 6.31
C GLU A 162 -7.05 0.85 7.17
N MET A 163 -7.39 2.10 7.49
CA MET A 163 -8.67 2.40 8.14
C MET A 163 -9.87 2.08 7.24
N LEU A 164 -9.71 2.10 5.91
CA LEU A 164 -10.74 1.60 5.01
C LEU A 164 -10.84 0.07 5.08
N TYR A 165 -9.73 -0.62 5.36
CA TYR A 165 -9.72 -2.07 5.57
C TYR A 165 -10.38 -2.43 6.90
N LEU A 166 -10.18 -1.64 7.95
CA LEU A 166 -10.89 -1.75 9.22
C LEU A 166 -12.41 -1.72 9.00
N LEU A 167 -12.92 -0.75 8.24
CA LEU A 167 -14.35 -0.66 7.91
C LEU A 167 -14.83 -1.88 7.12
N ALA A 168 -14.10 -2.28 6.09
CA ALA A 168 -14.48 -3.42 5.25
C ALA A 168 -14.54 -4.74 6.05
N LEU A 169 -13.53 -4.98 6.90
CA LEU A 169 -13.49 -6.14 7.79
C LEU A 169 -14.59 -6.09 8.85
N ALA A 170 -14.93 -4.92 9.39
CA ALA A 170 -16.01 -4.76 10.35
C ALA A 170 -17.39 -5.17 9.79
N LEU A 171 -17.60 -5.01 8.47
CA LEU A 171 -18.80 -5.45 7.75
C LEU A 171 -18.74 -6.93 7.33
N GLY A 172 -17.67 -7.62 7.72
CA GLY A 172 -17.41 -9.02 7.42
C GLY A 172 -16.92 -9.27 5.98
N GLY A 173 -16.30 -8.26 5.35
CA GLY A 173 -15.68 -8.40 4.04
C GLY A 173 -14.20 -8.78 4.14
N LEU A 174 -13.89 -10.06 3.91
CA LEU A 174 -12.53 -10.63 3.88
C LEU A 174 -11.70 -10.16 2.67
N SER A 175 -12.29 -10.16 1.46
CA SER A 175 -11.64 -9.74 0.21
C SER A 175 -11.90 -8.27 -0.13
N ALA A 176 -12.92 -7.66 0.49
CA ALA A 176 -13.26 -6.26 0.29
C ALA A 176 -12.07 -5.27 0.42
N PRO A 177 -11.12 -5.41 1.37
CA PRO A 177 -9.89 -4.61 1.41
C PRO A 177 -9.10 -4.59 0.09
N LYS A 178 -8.93 -5.75 -0.55
CA LYS A 178 -8.21 -5.89 -1.82
C LYS A 178 -8.95 -5.17 -2.94
N LEU A 179 -10.29 -5.21 -2.94
CA LEU A 179 -11.11 -4.46 -3.91
C LEU A 179 -11.01 -2.95 -3.72
N LEU A 180 -10.85 -2.47 -2.48
CA LEU A 180 -10.56 -1.06 -2.21
C LEU A 180 -9.18 -0.67 -2.74
N HIS A 181 -8.16 -1.51 -2.55
CA HIS A 181 -6.83 -1.29 -3.14
C HIS A 181 -6.86 -1.31 -4.67
N PHE A 182 -7.57 -2.28 -5.26
CA PHE A 182 -7.82 -2.37 -6.70
C PHE A 182 -8.52 -1.12 -7.25
N SER A 183 -9.45 -0.52 -6.49
CA SER A 183 -10.07 0.74 -6.91
C SER A 183 -9.05 1.89 -7.01
N ALA A 184 -8.04 1.91 -6.12
CA ALA A 184 -6.94 2.87 -6.21
C ALA A 184 -6.06 2.64 -7.44
N PHE A 185 -5.87 1.38 -7.87
CA PHE A 185 -5.25 1.07 -9.17
C PHE A 185 -6.04 1.65 -10.35
N LEU A 186 -7.36 1.43 -10.40
CA LEU A 186 -8.22 2.01 -11.44
C LEU A 186 -8.17 3.54 -11.45
N LEU A 187 -8.12 4.16 -10.27
CA LEU A 187 -7.94 5.60 -10.14
C LEU A 187 -6.57 6.06 -10.63
N CYS A 188 -5.49 5.33 -10.36
CA CYS A 188 -4.17 5.64 -10.91
C CYS A 188 -4.15 5.56 -12.45
N LEU A 189 -4.82 4.57 -13.06
CA LEU A 189 -4.99 4.48 -14.52
C LEU A 189 -5.77 5.69 -15.07
N ALA A 190 -6.89 6.02 -14.44
CA ALA A 190 -7.71 7.17 -14.84
C ALA A 190 -6.94 8.49 -14.72
N LEU A 191 -6.15 8.66 -13.66
CA LEU A 191 -5.31 9.84 -13.43
C LEU A 191 -4.14 9.91 -14.42
N ALA A 192 -3.48 8.79 -14.73
CA ALA A 192 -2.44 8.74 -15.74
C ALA A 192 -3.00 9.10 -17.13
N HIS A 193 -4.21 8.60 -17.46
CA HIS A 193 -4.91 8.99 -18.67
C HIS A 193 -5.20 10.49 -18.71
N LEU A 194 -5.92 11.00 -17.70
CA LEU A 194 -6.30 12.41 -17.60
C LEU A 194 -5.07 13.32 -17.70
N TRP A 195 -4.02 13.03 -16.94
CA TRP A 195 -2.82 13.86 -16.93
C TRP A 195 -2.06 13.80 -18.26
N GLY A 196 -1.98 12.62 -18.89
CA GLY A 196 -1.39 12.47 -20.22
C GLY A 196 -2.11 13.33 -21.27
N VAL A 197 -3.44 13.35 -21.25
CA VAL A 197 -4.25 14.22 -22.15
C VAL A 197 -3.98 15.69 -21.84
N GLU A 198 -4.09 16.10 -20.58
CA GLU A 198 -3.95 17.49 -20.16
C GLU A 198 -2.54 18.06 -20.39
N ALA A 199 -1.51 17.22 -20.29
CA ALA A 199 -0.12 17.61 -20.50
C ALA A 199 0.26 17.78 -21.98
N THR A 200 -0.45 17.12 -22.90
CA THR A 200 -0.09 17.09 -24.33
C THR A 200 -1.13 17.72 -25.25
N GLY A 201 -2.40 17.79 -24.82
CA GLY A 201 -3.55 18.02 -25.69
C GLY A 201 -3.89 16.84 -26.60
N ASP A 202 -3.19 15.70 -26.49
CA ASP A 202 -3.43 14.49 -27.29
C ASP A 202 -4.09 13.40 -26.42
N ARG A 203 -5.31 13.04 -26.79
CA ARG A 203 -6.10 11.96 -26.17
C ARG A 203 -5.39 10.61 -26.18
N ARG A 204 -4.63 10.31 -27.25
CA ARG A 204 -3.85 9.07 -27.32
C ARG A 204 -2.70 9.05 -26.32
N ALA A 205 -2.17 10.20 -25.93
CA ALA A 205 -1.16 10.28 -24.87
C ALA A 205 -1.73 9.77 -23.53
N GLY A 206 -2.99 10.10 -23.25
CA GLY A 206 -3.67 9.58 -22.06
C GLY A 206 -3.83 8.07 -22.11
N ALA A 207 -4.36 7.52 -23.21
CA ALA A 207 -4.52 6.07 -23.37
C ALA A 207 -3.17 5.33 -23.25
N LEU A 208 -2.10 5.88 -23.84
CA LEU A 208 -0.75 5.34 -23.75
C LEU A 208 -0.19 5.42 -22.32
N ALA A 209 -0.40 6.52 -21.59
CA ALA A 209 0.04 6.65 -20.20
C ALA A 209 -0.60 5.60 -19.30
N ALA A 210 -1.92 5.41 -19.39
CA ALA A 210 -2.61 4.35 -18.66
C ALA A 210 -2.10 2.95 -19.05
N SER A 211 -1.85 2.72 -20.34
CA SER A 211 -1.32 1.45 -20.85
C SER A 211 0.10 1.14 -20.35
N ILE A 212 0.98 2.16 -20.29
CA ILE A 212 2.34 2.01 -19.74
C ILE A 212 2.25 1.63 -18.26
N LEU A 213 1.39 2.30 -17.49
CA LEU A 213 1.20 1.97 -16.08
C LEU A 213 0.64 0.55 -15.89
N ALA A 214 -0.40 0.17 -16.64
CA ALA A 214 -0.96 -1.18 -16.61
C ALA A 214 0.01 -2.26 -17.11
N SER A 215 1.01 -1.88 -17.92
CA SER A 215 2.01 -2.84 -18.40
C SER A 215 3.01 -3.25 -17.32
N ALA A 216 3.10 -2.56 -16.19
CA ALA A 216 4.03 -2.86 -15.11
C ALA A 216 3.53 -4.04 -14.25
N PRO A 217 4.14 -5.24 -14.34
CA PRO A 217 3.67 -6.40 -13.59
C PRO A 217 3.57 -6.17 -12.09
N VAL A 218 4.49 -5.37 -11.52
CA VAL A 218 4.51 -5.09 -10.07
C VAL A 218 3.27 -4.33 -9.62
N VAL A 219 2.74 -3.43 -10.47
CA VAL A 219 1.51 -2.66 -10.21
C VAL A 219 0.28 -3.57 -10.28
N VAL A 220 0.23 -4.46 -11.26
CA VAL A 220 -0.90 -5.36 -11.49
C VAL A 220 -0.99 -6.43 -10.39
N TRP A 221 0.16 -6.99 -9.99
CA TRP A 221 0.23 -7.90 -8.85
C TRP A 221 -0.24 -7.23 -7.56
N GLU A 222 0.24 -6.01 -7.28
CA GLU A 222 -0.13 -5.31 -6.05
C GLU A 222 -1.61 -4.91 -6.03
N ALA A 223 -2.21 -4.64 -7.20
CA ALA A 223 -3.65 -4.39 -7.33
C ALA A 223 -4.51 -5.59 -6.91
N GLY A 224 -3.93 -6.79 -6.91
CA GLY A 224 -4.54 -8.01 -6.39
C GLY A 224 -4.18 -8.35 -4.94
N ALA A 225 -3.47 -7.48 -4.21
CA ALA A 225 -3.00 -7.71 -2.84
C ALA A 225 -3.62 -6.73 -1.84
N ALA A 226 -3.69 -7.11 -0.56
CA ALA A 226 -4.18 -6.25 0.53
C ALA A 226 -3.08 -5.30 1.08
N TYR A 227 -2.33 -4.68 0.16
CA TYR A 227 -1.25 -3.73 0.48
C TYR A 227 -1.81 -2.30 0.47
N ILE A 228 -0.96 -1.27 0.47
CA ILE A 228 -1.42 0.13 0.45
C ILE A 228 -0.68 1.01 -0.57
N ASP A 229 0.30 0.48 -1.32
CA ASP A 229 1.17 1.34 -2.13
C ASP A 229 0.42 1.95 -3.34
N LEU A 230 -0.67 1.35 -3.83
CA LEU A 230 -1.55 1.99 -4.83
C LEU A 230 -2.43 3.09 -4.23
N GLY A 231 -2.85 2.94 -2.97
CA GLY A 231 -3.51 4.00 -2.22
C GLY A 231 -2.60 5.21 -2.05
N LEU A 232 -1.33 4.95 -1.71
CA LEU A 232 -0.28 5.96 -1.67
C LEU A 232 -0.02 6.57 -3.06
N ALA A 233 0.10 5.75 -4.10
CA ALA A 233 0.30 6.21 -5.48
C ALA A 233 -0.81 7.13 -5.96
N MET A 234 -2.06 6.81 -5.64
CA MET A 234 -3.22 7.63 -5.93
C MET A 234 -3.11 9.01 -5.27
N PHE A 235 -2.84 9.05 -3.95
CA PHE A 235 -2.69 10.32 -3.22
C PHE A 235 -1.48 11.14 -3.70
N GLU A 236 -0.32 10.52 -3.92
CA GLU A 236 0.85 11.23 -4.46
C GLU A 236 0.59 11.77 -5.87
N THR A 237 -0.05 10.99 -6.75
CA THR A 237 -0.39 11.41 -8.11
C THR A 237 -1.34 12.61 -8.09
N LEU A 238 -2.36 12.60 -7.24
CA LEU A 238 -3.28 13.71 -7.08
C LEU A 238 -2.59 14.95 -6.48
N ALA A 239 -1.66 14.76 -5.53
CA ALA A 239 -0.89 15.86 -4.96
C ALA A 239 -0.03 16.55 -6.02
N LEU A 240 0.69 15.76 -6.84
CA LEU A 240 1.55 16.26 -7.92
C LEU A 240 0.75 16.85 -9.07
N TYR A 241 -0.35 16.22 -9.48
CA TYR A 241 -1.25 16.75 -10.51
C TYR A 241 -1.87 18.09 -10.05
N SER A 242 -2.32 18.18 -8.80
CA SER A 242 -2.85 19.43 -8.23
C SER A 242 -1.79 20.53 -8.19
N MET A 243 -0.54 20.21 -7.82
CA MET A 243 0.57 21.18 -7.87
C MET A 243 0.82 21.67 -9.30
N TRP A 244 0.81 20.76 -10.27
CA TRP A 244 0.96 21.09 -11.68
C TRP A 244 -0.19 21.99 -12.19
N ARG A 245 -1.43 21.75 -11.74
CA ARG A 245 -2.58 22.62 -12.02
C ARG A 245 -2.46 23.98 -11.37
N ALA A 246 -1.95 24.05 -10.13
CA ALA A 246 -1.67 25.31 -9.46
C ALA A 246 -0.65 26.15 -10.24
N TRP A 247 0.39 25.50 -10.78
CA TRP A 247 1.40 26.15 -11.62
C TRP A 247 0.84 26.66 -12.96
N ARG A 248 -0.15 25.97 -13.54
CA ARG A 248 -0.82 26.37 -14.78
C ARG A 248 -2.03 27.29 -14.58
N ALA A 249 -2.40 27.60 -13.34
CA ALA A 249 -3.60 28.37 -13.05
C ALA A 249 -3.54 29.77 -13.67
N THR A 250 -4.63 30.19 -14.29
CA THR A 250 -4.73 31.52 -14.93
C THR A 250 -5.19 32.58 -13.93
N THR A 251 -5.86 32.17 -12.86
CA THR A 251 -6.35 33.06 -11.82
C THR A 251 -5.74 32.73 -10.46
N ARG A 252 -5.59 33.76 -9.61
CA ARG A 252 -5.04 33.61 -8.26
C ARG A 252 -5.88 32.68 -7.38
N LYS A 253 -7.21 32.75 -7.51
CA LYS A 253 -8.15 31.93 -6.74
C LYS A 253 -7.99 30.46 -7.11
N GLU A 254 -7.92 30.17 -8.40
CA GLU A 254 -7.69 28.83 -8.93
C GLU A 254 -6.35 28.26 -8.46
N GLY A 255 -5.26 29.03 -8.58
CA GLY A 255 -3.94 28.57 -8.12
C GLY A 255 -3.90 28.23 -6.63
N SER A 256 -4.60 29.00 -5.79
CA SER A 256 -4.68 28.73 -4.34
C SER A 256 -5.53 27.50 -4.01
N GLN A 257 -6.62 27.26 -4.75
CA GLN A 257 -7.47 26.08 -4.58
C GLN A 257 -6.72 24.79 -4.95
N TRP A 258 -5.99 24.81 -6.07
CA TRP A 258 -5.14 23.68 -6.47
C TRP A 258 -3.97 23.44 -5.52
N LEU A 259 -3.36 24.52 -5.02
CA LEU A 259 -2.29 24.40 -4.02
C LEU A 259 -2.79 23.78 -2.71
N ALA A 260 -3.99 24.15 -2.27
CA ALA A 260 -4.64 23.55 -1.10
C ALA A 260 -4.96 22.06 -1.33
N LEU A 261 -5.52 21.68 -2.49
CA LEU A 261 -5.72 20.27 -2.84
C LEU A 261 -4.41 19.48 -2.86
N SER A 262 -3.34 20.07 -3.41
CA SER A 262 -2.01 19.46 -3.40
C SER A 262 -1.53 19.19 -1.97
N ALA A 263 -1.70 20.14 -1.05
CA ALA A 263 -1.33 19.99 0.35
C ALA A 263 -2.18 18.92 1.07
N ILE A 264 -3.48 18.86 0.82
CA ILE A 264 -4.37 17.83 1.38
C ILE A 264 -3.89 16.45 0.94
N PHE A 265 -3.72 16.22 -0.36
CA PHE A 265 -3.31 14.90 -0.86
C PHE A 265 -1.89 14.52 -0.46
N ALA A 266 -0.97 15.48 -0.36
CA ALA A 266 0.35 15.22 0.21
C ALA A 266 0.26 14.79 1.69
N GLY A 267 -0.63 15.41 2.46
CA GLY A 267 -0.89 15.03 3.84
C GLY A 267 -1.55 13.64 3.96
N LEU A 268 -2.49 13.31 3.06
CA LEU A 268 -3.08 11.98 2.98
C LEU A 268 -2.03 10.92 2.60
N ALA A 269 -1.13 11.22 1.66
CA ALA A 269 -0.02 10.33 1.30
C ALA A 269 0.90 10.07 2.51
N ALA A 270 1.30 11.12 3.23
CA ALA A 270 2.06 10.99 4.48
C ALA A 270 1.29 10.20 5.56
N GLY A 271 -0.02 10.40 5.65
CA GLY A 271 -0.91 9.66 6.53
C GLY A 271 -1.12 8.19 6.16
N THR A 272 -0.74 7.77 4.95
CA THR A 272 -0.83 6.38 4.47
C THR A 272 0.50 5.64 4.60
N LYS A 273 1.63 6.33 4.41
CA LYS A 273 2.96 5.74 4.56
C LYS A 273 3.98 6.83 4.88
N ILE A 274 4.96 6.51 5.72
CA ILE A 274 6.04 7.46 6.08
C ILE A 274 6.78 7.98 4.84
N THR A 275 6.94 7.16 3.80
CA THR A 275 7.56 7.59 2.53
C THR A 275 6.76 8.67 1.79
N GLY A 276 5.47 8.85 2.09
CA GLY A 276 4.63 9.95 1.61
C GLY A 276 5.07 11.33 2.13
N LEU A 277 5.78 11.39 3.27
CA LEU A 277 6.39 12.65 3.75
C LEU A 277 7.34 13.24 2.72
N LEU A 278 8.08 12.40 2.00
CA LEU A 278 9.04 12.86 1.00
C LEU A 278 8.33 13.59 -0.16
N CYS A 279 7.12 13.15 -0.53
CA CYS A 279 6.27 13.87 -1.48
C CYS A 279 5.85 15.23 -0.91
N GLY A 280 5.38 15.27 0.34
CA GLY A 280 5.02 16.51 1.02
C GLY A 280 6.17 17.51 1.16
N LEU A 281 7.37 17.05 1.53
CA LEU A 281 8.58 17.87 1.66
C LEU A 281 9.02 18.44 0.30
N PHE A 282 9.00 17.60 -0.75
CA PHE A 282 9.29 18.06 -2.11
C PHE A 282 8.28 19.13 -2.54
N LEU A 283 6.98 18.87 -2.39
CA LEU A 283 5.92 19.78 -2.78
C LEU A 283 5.95 21.08 -1.97
N PHE A 284 6.28 21.02 -0.67
CA PHE A 284 6.50 22.20 0.16
C PHE A 284 7.63 23.08 -0.38
N SER A 285 8.73 22.48 -0.86
CA SER A 285 9.85 23.24 -1.44
C SER A 285 9.50 23.99 -2.73
N VAL A 286 8.56 23.46 -3.52
CA VAL A 286 8.14 24.07 -4.80
C VAL A 286 6.84 24.88 -4.70
N ALA A 287 6.04 24.69 -3.64
CA ALA A 287 4.79 25.40 -3.38
C ALA A 287 4.92 26.95 -3.45
N PRO A 288 6.00 27.59 -2.96
CA PRO A 288 6.13 29.04 -3.11
C PRO A 288 6.23 29.46 -4.59
N LEU A 289 6.84 28.60 -5.44
CA LEU A 289 7.16 28.92 -6.83
C LEU A 289 5.94 28.94 -7.74
N VAL A 290 4.82 28.32 -7.35
CA VAL A 290 3.58 28.35 -8.14
C VAL A 290 2.81 29.66 -7.98
N LEU A 291 3.19 30.51 -7.01
CA LEU A 291 2.61 31.82 -6.80
C LEU A 291 3.59 32.95 -7.21
N PRO A 292 3.07 34.16 -7.55
CA PRO A 292 3.91 35.33 -7.85
C PRO A 292 4.88 35.67 -6.71
N LYS A 293 6.04 36.27 -7.03
CA LYS A 293 7.13 36.57 -6.08
C LYS A 293 6.66 37.16 -4.74
N GLY A 294 5.77 38.15 -4.76
CA GLY A 294 5.24 38.80 -3.54
C GLY A 294 4.30 37.94 -2.68
N ARG A 295 3.98 36.70 -3.08
CA ARG A 295 3.08 35.79 -2.35
C ARG A 295 3.67 34.42 -2.07
N ARG A 296 4.98 34.26 -2.30
CA ARG A 296 5.71 33.01 -2.04
C ARG A 296 5.53 32.52 -0.61
N LEU A 297 5.68 33.41 0.37
CA LEU A 297 5.45 33.08 1.78
C LEU A 297 4.02 32.62 2.05
N LYS A 298 3.01 33.29 1.45
CA LYS A 298 1.61 32.88 1.58
C LYS A 298 1.36 31.48 1.00
N GLY A 299 2.00 31.15 -0.13
CA GLY A 299 1.95 29.80 -0.72
C GLY A 299 2.59 28.74 0.18
N ALA A 300 3.76 29.05 0.74
CA ALA A 300 4.45 28.19 1.70
C ALA A 300 3.59 27.93 2.93
N LEU A 301 3.03 28.99 3.54
CA LEU A 301 2.19 28.90 4.72
C LEU A 301 0.88 28.16 4.44
N LEU A 302 0.23 28.42 3.30
CA LEU A 302 -1.00 27.72 2.91
C LEU A 302 -0.73 26.23 2.73
N PHE A 303 0.29 25.86 1.97
CA PHE A 303 0.63 24.45 1.76
C PHE A 303 1.05 23.80 3.08
N GLY A 304 2.02 24.39 3.78
CA GLY A 304 2.59 23.84 5.01
C GLY A 304 1.55 23.63 6.11
N SER A 305 0.67 24.61 6.34
CA SER A 305 -0.38 24.48 7.37
C SER A 305 -1.38 23.37 7.05
N ILE A 306 -1.85 23.27 5.81
CA ILE A 306 -2.80 22.23 5.40
C ILE A 306 -2.11 20.85 5.41
N PHE A 307 -0.92 20.75 4.86
CA PHE A 307 -0.14 19.51 4.84
C PHE A 307 0.07 18.98 6.26
N LEU A 308 0.52 19.84 7.18
CA LEU A 308 0.73 19.48 8.58
C LEU A 308 -0.58 19.12 9.27
N ALA A 309 -1.66 19.87 9.06
CA ALA A 309 -2.95 19.58 9.68
C ALA A 309 -3.50 18.20 9.27
N VAL A 310 -3.32 17.82 8.01
CA VAL A 310 -3.76 16.51 7.51
C VAL A 310 -2.80 15.42 7.98
N ALA A 311 -1.48 15.60 7.89
CA ALA A 311 -0.51 14.57 8.26
C ALA A 311 -0.44 14.31 9.78
N ALA A 312 -0.51 15.37 10.59
CA ALA A 312 -0.18 15.36 12.02
C ALA A 312 -0.87 14.28 12.87
N PRO A 313 -2.16 13.92 12.69
CA PRO A 313 -2.81 12.94 13.57
C PRO A 313 -2.06 11.61 13.69
N TRP A 314 -1.47 11.11 12.58
CA TRP A 314 -0.70 9.87 12.61
C TRP A 314 0.64 10.00 13.32
N TYR A 315 1.37 11.09 13.07
CA TYR A 315 2.67 11.34 13.72
C TYR A 315 2.52 11.69 15.19
N LEU A 316 1.45 12.40 15.57
CA LEU A 316 1.10 12.65 16.96
C LEU A 316 0.72 11.34 17.68
N ARG A 317 -0.07 10.47 17.04
CA ARG A 317 -0.37 9.14 17.59
C ARG A 317 0.91 8.36 17.85
N SER A 318 1.82 8.29 16.87
CA SER A 318 3.09 7.58 17.03
C SER A 318 3.95 8.21 18.12
N LEU A 319 4.02 9.55 18.21
CA LEU A 319 4.70 10.26 19.29
C LEU A 319 4.10 9.94 20.68
N ILE A 320 2.78 9.96 20.82
CA ILE A 320 2.10 9.70 22.11
C ILE A 320 2.31 8.25 22.55
N TRP A 321 2.20 7.28 21.64
CA TRP A 321 2.27 5.87 21.98
C TRP A 321 3.69 5.35 22.16
N THR A 322 4.63 5.90 21.38
CA THR A 322 5.98 5.37 21.28
C THR A 322 7.06 6.35 21.72
N GLY A 323 6.76 7.64 21.86
CA GLY A 323 7.78 8.68 22.02
C GLY A 323 8.49 9.08 20.73
N ASN A 324 8.20 8.42 19.60
CA ASN A 324 8.82 8.69 18.30
C ASN A 324 7.75 9.02 17.24
N PRO A 325 7.76 10.23 16.64
CA PRO A 325 6.75 10.64 15.68
C PRO A 325 6.82 9.84 14.37
N VAL A 326 8.00 9.32 14.02
CA VAL A 326 8.26 8.55 12.80
C VAL A 326 8.65 7.11 13.12
N TYR A 327 8.08 6.55 14.20
CA TYR A 327 8.41 5.22 14.70
C TYR A 327 8.36 4.13 13.61
N PRO A 328 9.32 3.19 13.56
CA PRO A 328 10.52 3.06 14.40
C PRO A 328 11.78 3.72 13.78
N PHE A 329 11.61 4.59 12.79
CA PHE A 329 12.73 5.23 12.09
C PHE A 329 13.35 6.36 12.92
N ALA A 330 14.53 6.84 12.51
CA ALA A 330 15.26 7.90 13.21
C ALA A 330 15.45 7.62 14.72
N TYR A 331 15.68 6.34 15.07
CA TYR A 331 15.80 5.88 16.46
C TYR A 331 16.88 6.64 17.24
N GLU A 332 18.01 6.98 16.63
CA GLU A 332 19.09 7.73 17.30
C GLU A 332 18.67 9.13 17.76
N VAL A 333 17.61 9.69 17.14
CA VAL A 333 17.09 11.03 17.46
C VAL A 333 15.95 10.96 18.46
N PHE A 334 14.98 10.05 18.23
CA PHE A 334 13.72 10.03 19.00
C PHE A 334 13.60 8.85 19.97
N GLY A 335 14.44 7.84 19.86
CA GLY A 335 14.26 6.58 20.56
C GLY A 335 12.97 5.86 20.16
N GLY A 336 12.34 5.18 21.12
CA GLY A 336 11.04 4.56 20.94
C GLY A 336 10.68 3.57 22.05
N ARG A 337 9.44 3.56 22.51
CA ARG A 337 8.91 2.55 23.42
C ARG A 337 8.91 1.18 22.73
N ASN A 338 9.37 0.16 23.45
CA ASN A 338 9.52 -1.21 22.95
C ASN A 338 10.43 -1.37 21.72
N TRP A 339 11.32 -0.40 21.51
CA TRP A 339 12.29 -0.39 20.42
C TRP A 339 13.64 0.05 20.98
N ASP A 340 14.69 -0.71 20.69
CA ASP A 340 16.05 -0.33 21.06
C ASP A 340 16.95 -0.30 19.82
N TRP A 341 18.23 0.00 20.03
CA TRP A 341 19.21 0.05 18.96
C TRP A 341 19.39 -1.28 18.24
N PHE A 342 19.20 -2.42 18.93
CA PHE A 342 19.29 -3.74 18.31
C PHE A 342 18.14 -3.96 17.33
N CYS A 343 16.91 -3.63 17.73
CA CYS A 343 15.76 -3.61 16.81
C CYS A 343 16.01 -2.69 15.61
N ALA A 344 16.49 -1.47 15.85
CA ALA A 344 16.74 -0.48 14.79
C ALA A 344 17.75 -1.01 13.76
N ARG A 345 18.85 -1.61 14.20
CA ARG A 345 19.86 -2.20 13.30
C ARG A 345 19.35 -3.40 12.53
N MET A 346 18.69 -4.35 13.18
CA MET A 346 18.11 -5.51 12.50
C MET A 346 17.11 -5.08 11.43
N TYR A 347 16.27 -4.09 11.74
CA TYR A 347 15.31 -3.57 10.77
C TYR A 347 16.02 -2.85 9.60
N GLU A 348 17.03 -2.03 9.86
CA GLU A 348 17.83 -1.40 8.82
C GLU A 348 18.53 -2.43 7.90
N GLU A 349 19.09 -3.49 8.47
CA GLU A 349 19.70 -4.60 7.72
C GLU A 349 18.66 -5.31 6.83
N SER A 350 17.46 -5.59 7.36
CA SER A 350 16.37 -6.17 6.57
C SER A 350 15.94 -5.28 5.40
N LEU A 351 15.87 -3.97 5.60
CA LEU A 351 15.52 -3.00 4.54
C LEU A 351 16.61 -2.91 3.47
N LYS A 352 17.88 -3.08 3.87
CA LYS A 352 19.06 -3.01 2.99
C LYS A 352 19.36 -4.31 2.26
N HIS A 353 18.76 -5.43 2.67
CA HIS A 353 18.97 -6.74 2.06
C HIS A 353 18.64 -6.77 0.56
N TYR A 354 17.61 -6.05 0.14
CA TYR A 354 17.21 -5.97 -1.27
C TYR A 354 18.17 -5.12 -2.10
N GLY A 355 18.34 -5.52 -3.36
CA GLY A 355 19.09 -4.79 -4.36
C GLY A 355 20.28 -5.52 -4.97
N MET A 356 20.95 -4.85 -5.91
CA MET A 356 22.18 -5.35 -6.57
C MET A 356 23.37 -4.40 -6.35
N GLY A 357 23.41 -3.76 -5.18
CA GLY A 357 24.46 -2.82 -4.77
C GLY A 357 24.00 -1.36 -4.74
N ARG A 358 24.83 -0.52 -4.10
CA ARG A 358 24.53 0.90 -3.80
C ARG A 358 25.60 1.88 -4.31
N GLY A 359 26.50 1.42 -5.19
CA GLY A 359 27.55 2.24 -5.81
C GLY A 359 27.13 2.83 -7.15
N LEU A 360 27.98 3.69 -7.73
CA LEU A 360 27.70 4.37 -9.01
C LEU A 360 27.40 3.41 -10.16
N LYS A 361 28.14 2.30 -10.28
CA LYS A 361 27.89 1.26 -11.29
C LYS A 361 26.49 0.67 -11.16
N ALA A 362 26.05 0.36 -9.93
CA ALA A 362 24.72 -0.19 -9.68
C ALA A 362 23.62 0.86 -9.99
N LEU A 363 23.89 2.14 -9.72
CA LEU A 363 22.97 3.23 -10.04
C LEU A 363 22.80 3.41 -11.56
N LEU A 364 23.89 3.38 -12.33
CA LEU A 364 23.84 3.50 -13.80
C LEU A 364 23.15 2.30 -14.46
N LEU A 365 23.34 1.10 -13.92
CA LEU A 365 22.67 -0.11 -14.39
C LEU A 365 21.27 -0.31 -13.81
N LEU A 366 20.81 0.61 -12.93
CA LEU A 366 19.57 0.42 -12.18
C LEU A 366 18.35 0.15 -13.08
N PRO A 367 18.09 0.89 -14.18
CA PRO A 367 16.94 0.60 -15.03
C PRO A 367 16.95 -0.81 -15.61
N TRP A 368 18.13 -1.30 -16.01
CA TRP A 368 18.31 -2.66 -16.52
C TRP A 368 18.12 -3.70 -15.41
N ASN A 369 18.83 -3.55 -14.28
CA ASN A 369 18.80 -4.50 -13.18
C ASN A 369 17.39 -4.62 -12.58
N LEU A 370 16.70 -3.49 -12.39
CA LEU A 370 15.33 -3.48 -11.88
C LEU A 370 14.35 -4.16 -12.85
N THR A 371 14.62 -4.12 -14.15
CA THR A 371 13.75 -4.71 -15.17
C THR A 371 14.01 -6.20 -15.35
N MET A 372 15.28 -6.61 -15.40
CA MET A 372 15.73 -7.95 -15.80
C MET A 372 16.07 -8.88 -14.62
N HIS A 373 16.31 -8.32 -13.43
CA HIS A 373 16.70 -9.05 -12.22
C HIS A 373 15.82 -8.67 -11.03
N SER A 374 14.52 -8.48 -11.28
CA SER A 374 13.60 -7.94 -10.27
C SER A 374 13.39 -8.86 -9.05
N ASP A 375 13.76 -10.13 -9.15
CA ASP A 375 13.86 -11.09 -8.04
C ASP A 375 14.88 -10.67 -6.97
N ARG A 376 15.86 -9.82 -7.31
CA ARG A 376 16.80 -9.24 -6.34
C ARG A 376 16.24 -8.02 -5.61
N PHE A 377 15.11 -7.51 -6.06
CA PHE A 377 14.46 -6.31 -5.53
C PHE A 377 13.15 -6.64 -4.80
N GLY A 378 12.90 -7.91 -4.46
CA GLY A 378 11.80 -8.32 -3.59
C GLY A 378 11.59 -9.83 -3.59
N ASP A 379 10.77 -10.32 -2.66
CA ASP A 379 10.55 -11.75 -2.45
C ASP A 379 9.47 -12.30 -3.40
N GLY A 380 9.81 -12.46 -4.68
CA GLY A 380 8.88 -12.92 -5.70
C GLY A 380 9.52 -13.18 -7.07
N SER A 381 8.71 -13.57 -8.04
CA SER A 381 9.18 -13.87 -9.40
C SER A 381 9.69 -12.62 -10.11
N PHE A 382 10.79 -12.77 -10.86
CA PHE A 382 11.35 -11.68 -11.66
C PHE A 382 10.39 -11.14 -12.74
N LEU A 383 9.39 -11.95 -13.15
CA LEU A 383 8.34 -11.56 -14.09
C LEU A 383 7.25 -10.69 -13.46
N ILE A 384 7.19 -10.67 -12.13
CA ILE A 384 6.12 -9.99 -11.37
C ILE A 384 6.66 -8.72 -10.73
N LEU A 385 7.84 -8.73 -10.13
CA LEU A 385 8.34 -7.62 -9.32
C LEU A 385 9.02 -6.50 -10.11
N THR A 386 8.82 -6.45 -11.42
CA THR A 386 9.44 -5.50 -12.35
C THR A 386 8.50 -4.34 -12.70
N PRO A 387 9.01 -3.11 -12.92
CA PRO A 387 8.27 -2.04 -13.58
C PRO A 387 7.91 -2.37 -15.04
N GLY A 388 8.59 -3.35 -15.64
CA GLY A 388 8.30 -3.86 -16.97
C GLY A 388 9.07 -3.17 -18.11
N PRO A 389 9.08 -3.81 -19.30
CA PRO A 389 9.92 -3.41 -20.42
C PRO A 389 9.53 -2.05 -21.03
N LEU A 390 8.27 -1.62 -20.91
CA LEU A 390 7.85 -0.33 -21.44
C LEU A 390 8.47 0.85 -20.67
N PHE A 391 8.62 0.75 -19.35
CA PHE A 391 9.32 1.78 -18.58
C PHE A 391 10.79 1.86 -19.01
N LEU A 392 11.47 0.71 -19.14
CA LEU A 392 12.86 0.65 -19.61
C LEU A 392 13.03 1.25 -21.01
N ALA A 393 12.10 0.94 -21.93
CA ALA A 393 12.17 1.40 -23.31
C ALA A 393 11.81 2.89 -23.47
N LEU A 394 10.83 3.40 -22.70
CA LEU A 394 10.21 4.70 -22.97
C LEU A 394 10.67 5.84 -22.04
N LEU A 395 11.11 5.58 -20.81
CA LEU A 395 11.66 6.64 -19.95
C LEU A 395 12.90 7.33 -20.54
N PRO A 396 13.87 6.62 -21.15
CA PRO A 396 15.02 7.25 -21.78
C PRO A 396 14.64 8.29 -22.83
N TRP A 397 13.54 8.07 -23.56
CA TRP A 397 13.01 9.05 -24.51
C TRP A 397 12.43 10.29 -23.82
N ALA A 398 11.73 10.11 -22.70
CA ALA A 398 11.27 11.24 -21.88
C ALA A 398 12.45 12.07 -21.35
N ILE A 399 13.53 11.42 -20.90
CA ILE A 399 14.76 12.06 -20.44
C ILE A 399 15.45 12.80 -21.61
N PHE A 400 15.65 12.12 -22.74
CA PHE A 400 16.24 12.72 -23.94
C PHE A 400 15.47 13.97 -24.35
N ARG A 401 14.14 13.90 -24.39
CA ARG A 401 13.31 15.06 -24.70
C ARG A 401 13.42 16.14 -23.63
N ALA A 402 13.40 15.82 -22.34
CA ALA A 402 13.55 16.80 -21.26
C ALA A 402 14.85 17.63 -21.36
N ILE A 403 15.94 17.01 -21.81
CA ILE A 403 17.27 17.63 -21.92
C ILE A 403 17.43 18.38 -23.25
N TRP A 404 17.13 17.71 -24.37
CA TRP A 404 17.52 18.16 -25.72
C TRP A 404 16.34 18.62 -26.59
N GLY A 405 15.11 18.42 -26.14
CA GLY A 405 13.92 18.76 -26.91
C GLY A 405 13.68 20.28 -26.96
N PRO A 406 13.55 20.90 -28.15
CA PRO A 406 13.07 22.27 -28.22
C PRO A 406 11.65 22.32 -27.65
N LYS A 407 11.43 23.16 -26.63
CA LYS A 407 10.18 23.23 -25.83
C LYS A 407 9.89 22.00 -24.97
N ALA A 408 10.90 21.21 -24.59
CA ALA A 408 10.73 20.18 -23.57
C ALA A 408 10.12 20.80 -22.31
N GLY A 409 8.82 20.55 -22.13
CA GLY A 409 7.98 21.39 -21.29
C GLY A 409 8.53 21.46 -19.87
N PRO A 410 8.35 22.58 -19.15
CA PRO A 410 8.68 22.64 -17.72
C PRO A 410 8.08 21.47 -16.91
N PHE A 411 6.96 20.90 -17.40
CA PHE A 411 6.39 19.65 -16.91
C PHE A 411 7.39 18.49 -16.89
N LEU A 412 8.00 18.10 -18.02
CA LEU A 412 8.89 16.93 -18.09
C LEU A 412 10.11 17.10 -17.17
N ARG A 413 10.67 18.30 -17.12
CA ARG A 413 11.81 18.60 -16.24
C ARG A 413 11.44 18.49 -14.77
N GLY A 414 10.29 19.06 -14.37
CA GLY A 414 9.78 18.93 -13.00
C GLY A 414 9.47 17.49 -12.62
N ALA A 415 8.81 16.75 -13.51
CA ALA A 415 8.45 15.35 -13.31
C ALA A 415 9.70 14.47 -13.14
N LEU A 416 10.67 14.57 -14.05
CA LEU A 416 11.92 13.81 -13.96
C LEU A 416 12.75 14.21 -12.74
N THR A 417 12.75 15.48 -12.34
CA THR A 417 13.42 15.91 -11.10
C THR A 417 12.82 15.21 -9.88
N TYR A 418 11.49 15.19 -9.76
CA TYR A 418 10.82 14.47 -8.68
C TYR A 418 11.14 12.96 -8.70
N LEU A 419 11.00 12.33 -9.87
CA LEU A 419 11.28 10.91 -10.06
C LEU A 419 12.73 10.57 -9.68
N SER A 420 13.69 11.34 -10.18
CA SER A 420 15.11 11.14 -9.86
C SER A 420 15.38 11.27 -8.37
N LEU A 421 14.91 12.34 -7.71
CA LEU A 421 15.12 12.52 -6.27
C LEU A 421 14.51 11.38 -5.45
N ARG A 422 13.32 10.92 -5.81
CA ARG A 422 12.64 9.81 -5.11
C ARG A 422 13.32 8.47 -5.34
N VAL A 423 13.73 8.17 -6.57
CA VAL A 423 14.52 6.97 -6.90
C VAL A 423 15.86 6.98 -6.17
N LEU A 424 16.51 8.13 -6.05
CA LEU A 424 17.75 8.28 -5.29
C LEU A 424 17.54 7.95 -3.80
N VAL A 425 16.52 8.51 -3.16
CA VAL A 425 16.19 8.18 -1.75
C VAL A 425 15.89 6.68 -1.59
N TRP A 426 15.09 6.11 -2.49
CA TRP A 426 14.81 4.68 -2.54
C TRP A 426 16.08 3.83 -2.69
N PHE A 427 16.99 4.23 -3.58
CA PHE A 427 18.21 3.50 -3.92
C PHE A 427 19.14 3.31 -2.72
N TRP A 428 19.23 4.31 -1.83
CA TRP A 428 20.06 4.24 -0.63
C TRP A 428 19.36 3.66 0.59
N LEU A 429 18.04 3.83 0.71
CA LEU A 429 17.27 3.31 1.86
C LEU A 429 16.90 1.83 1.67
N SER A 430 15.90 1.54 0.84
CA SER A 430 15.43 0.17 0.61
C SER A 430 15.10 -0.02 -0.86
N GLN A 431 15.79 -0.96 -1.50
CA GLN A 431 15.62 -1.25 -2.93
C GLN A 431 14.47 -2.24 -3.19
N GLN A 432 13.41 -2.26 -2.37
CA GLN A 432 12.23 -3.06 -2.68
C GLN A 432 11.47 -2.46 -3.86
N SER A 433 11.26 -3.22 -4.94
CA SER A 433 10.67 -2.70 -6.19
C SER A 433 9.27 -2.11 -6.01
N ARG A 434 8.44 -2.70 -5.15
CA ARG A 434 7.09 -2.20 -4.85
C ARG A 434 7.09 -0.77 -4.27
N PHE A 435 8.15 -0.34 -3.60
CA PHE A 435 8.25 1.04 -3.08
C PHE A 435 8.40 2.10 -4.18
N LEU A 436 8.58 1.68 -5.44
CA LEU A 436 8.56 2.58 -6.60
C LEU A 436 7.16 2.79 -7.17
N ILE A 437 6.15 1.99 -6.77
CA ILE A 437 4.78 2.07 -7.30
C ILE A 437 4.19 3.49 -7.21
N PRO A 438 4.37 4.25 -6.12
CA PRO A 438 3.92 5.65 -6.06
C PRO A 438 4.50 6.58 -7.14
N LEU A 439 5.63 6.21 -7.74
CA LEU A 439 6.29 6.98 -8.79
C LEU A 439 5.83 6.59 -10.20
N LEU A 440 5.31 5.38 -10.37
CA LEU A 440 5.00 4.81 -11.69
C LEU A 440 3.88 5.55 -12.43
N PRO A 441 2.81 6.09 -11.81
CA PRO A 441 1.84 6.89 -12.54
C PRO A 441 2.46 8.13 -13.19
N LEU A 442 3.29 8.89 -12.47
CA LEU A 442 4.00 10.03 -13.04
C LEU A 442 5.03 9.59 -14.08
N GLY A 443 5.74 8.49 -13.84
CA GLY A 443 6.68 7.92 -14.80
C GLY A 443 5.99 7.53 -16.12
N ALA A 444 4.79 6.96 -16.05
CA ALA A 444 4.00 6.60 -17.22
C ALA A 444 3.51 7.83 -18.00
N VAL A 445 3.08 8.90 -17.29
CA VAL A 445 2.73 10.18 -17.92
C VAL A 445 3.97 10.80 -18.58
N ALA A 446 5.11 10.84 -17.90
CA ALA A 446 6.35 11.39 -18.46
C ALA A 446 6.81 10.61 -19.70
N ALA A 447 6.76 9.27 -19.66
CA ALA A 447 7.06 8.40 -20.79
C ALA A 447 6.14 8.68 -21.99
N SER A 448 4.82 8.71 -21.76
CA SER A 448 3.81 9.03 -22.77
C SER A 448 4.04 10.41 -23.41
N VAL A 449 4.27 11.45 -22.59
CA VAL A 449 4.56 12.81 -23.07
C VAL A 449 5.85 12.82 -23.89
N GLY A 450 6.88 12.09 -23.46
CA GLY A 450 8.14 11.91 -24.18
C GLY A 450 7.93 11.28 -25.57
N VAL A 451 7.10 10.25 -25.68
CA VAL A 451 6.74 9.59 -26.95
C VAL A 451 5.99 10.56 -27.87
N VAL A 452 4.94 11.21 -27.39
CA VAL A 452 4.12 12.13 -28.21
C VAL A 452 4.90 13.37 -28.64
N ALA A 453 5.76 13.90 -27.76
CA ALA A 453 6.68 14.98 -28.12
C ALA A 453 7.73 14.55 -29.16
N SER A 454 8.02 13.25 -29.25
CA SER A 454 9.02 12.71 -30.18
C SER A 454 8.48 12.37 -31.55
N PHE A 455 7.24 11.89 -31.63
CA PHE A 455 6.69 11.31 -32.85
C PHE A 455 5.37 12.00 -33.22
N ARG A 456 5.44 13.00 -34.11
CA ARG A 456 4.25 13.79 -34.50
C ARG A 456 3.20 12.94 -35.24
N ARG A 457 3.61 12.07 -36.18
CA ARG A 457 2.89 10.91 -36.76
C ARG A 457 3.92 10.00 -37.45
N GLY A 458 3.71 8.69 -37.48
CA GLY A 458 4.60 7.77 -38.21
C GLY A 458 4.63 6.35 -37.64
N ILE A 459 5.30 5.45 -38.36
CA ILE A 459 5.44 4.02 -38.04
C ILE A 459 5.94 3.74 -36.61
N LEU A 460 6.77 4.63 -36.06
CA LEU A 460 7.31 4.49 -34.70
C LEU A 460 6.24 4.67 -33.60
N LYS A 461 5.26 5.57 -33.78
CA LYS A 461 4.15 5.72 -32.81
C LYS A 461 3.28 4.44 -32.82
N VAL A 462 3.00 3.91 -34.00
CA VAL A 462 2.26 2.65 -34.17
C VAL A 462 3.05 1.48 -33.58
N ALA A 463 4.37 1.44 -33.77
CA ALA A 463 5.22 0.40 -33.19
C ALA A 463 5.23 0.45 -31.65
N VAL A 464 5.28 1.65 -31.05
CA VAL A 464 5.18 1.81 -29.58
C VAL A 464 3.82 1.36 -29.07
N GLU A 465 2.73 1.76 -29.73
CA GLU A 465 1.38 1.30 -29.35
C GLU A 465 1.22 -0.22 -29.53
N GLY A 466 1.75 -0.79 -30.63
CA GLY A 466 1.73 -2.23 -30.89
C GLY A 466 2.54 -3.02 -29.88
N LEU A 467 3.74 -2.54 -29.50
CA LEU A 467 4.54 -3.12 -28.43
C LEU A 467 3.79 -3.04 -27.08
N ALA A 468 3.15 -1.92 -26.79
CA ALA A 468 2.36 -1.78 -25.56
C ALA A 468 1.21 -2.79 -25.51
N VAL A 469 0.47 -2.94 -26.62
CA VAL A 469 -0.59 -3.96 -26.73
C VAL A 469 -0.03 -5.37 -26.56
N ALA A 470 1.08 -5.70 -27.22
CA ALA A 470 1.69 -7.03 -27.10
C ALA A 470 2.09 -7.36 -25.65
N VAL A 471 2.75 -6.43 -24.96
CA VAL A 471 3.14 -6.58 -23.55
C VAL A 471 1.89 -6.75 -22.67
N LEU A 472 0.85 -5.93 -22.88
CA LEU A 472 -0.40 -6.00 -22.12
C LEU A 472 -1.15 -7.32 -22.36
N ILE A 473 -1.16 -7.86 -23.59
CA ILE A 473 -1.80 -9.16 -23.87
C ILE A 473 -1.06 -10.28 -23.13
N VAL A 474 0.28 -10.30 -23.20
CA VAL A 474 1.09 -11.32 -22.51
C VAL A 474 0.88 -11.24 -21.00
N HIS A 475 0.96 -10.04 -20.41
CA HIS A 475 0.73 -9.87 -18.98
C HIS A 475 -0.72 -10.16 -18.60
N GLY A 476 -1.70 -9.70 -19.37
CA GLY A 476 -3.12 -9.97 -19.15
C GLY A 476 -3.40 -11.47 -19.12
N ALA A 477 -2.86 -12.22 -20.09
CA ALA A 477 -2.96 -13.67 -20.12
C ALA A 477 -2.28 -14.33 -18.90
N LEU A 478 -1.10 -13.86 -18.50
CA LEU A 478 -0.38 -14.36 -17.32
C LEU A 478 -1.19 -14.15 -16.02
N PHE A 479 -1.74 -12.95 -15.81
CA PHE A 479 -2.51 -12.64 -14.61
C PHE A 479 -3.87 -13.33 -14.60
N LEU A 480 -4.54 -13.43 -15.75
CA LEU A 480 -5.78 -14.20 -15.87
C LEU A 480 -5.58 -15.67 -15.53
N THR A 481 -4.55 -16.31 -16.11
CA THR A 481 -4.26 -17.73 -15.83
C THR A 481 -3.87 -17.95 -14.37
N SER A 482 -3.07 -17.06 -13.79
CA SER A 482 -2.68 -17.11 -12.37
C SER A 482 -3.86 -16.93 -11.41
N SER A 483 -4.94 -16.29 -11.87
CA SER A 483 -6.14 -16.04 -11.04
C SER A 483 -7.14 -17.19 -11.05
N LEU A 484 -7.11 -18.08 -12.05
CA LEU A 484 -8.12 -19.14 -12.21
C LEU A 484 -8.25 -20.04 -10.96
N PRO A 485 -7.17 -20.48 -10.29
CA PRO A 485 -7.31 -21.31 -9.10
C PRO A 485 -8.14 -20.66 -7.99
N ALA A 486 -8.03 -19.33 -7.83
CA ALA A 486 -8.77 -18.61 -6.80
C ALA A 486 -10.28 -18.51 -7.06
N ILE A 487 -10.72 -18.74 -8.30
CA ILE A 487 -12.13 -18.64 -8.71
C ILE A 487 -12.83 -19.98 -8.62
N TYR A 488 -12.13 -21.07 -8.98
CA TYR A 488 -12.73 -22.39 -9.09
C TYR A 488 -12.49 -23.29 -7.87
N ALA A 489 -11.41 -23.07 -7.10
CA ALA A 489 -11.14 -23.87 -5.91
C ALA A 489 -12.06 -23.49 -4.76
N ASP A 490 -12.32 -24.46 -3.88
CA ASP A 490 -12.91 -24.16 -2.57
C ASP A 490 -11.99 -23.21 -1.79
N ARG A 491 -12.57 -22.32 -0.98
CA ARG A 491 -11.81 -21.30 -0.24
C ARG A 491 -10.76 -21.93 0.68
N GLU A 492 -11.14 -22.96 1.43
CA GLU A 492 -10.24 -23.61 2.39
C GLU A 492 -9.11 -24.34 1.66
N GLU A 493 -9.44 -24.99 0.54
CA GLU A 493 -8.44 -25.64 -0.31
C GLU A 493 -7.47 -24.63 -0.94
N TYR A 494 -7.99 -23.50 -1.43
CA TYR A 494 -7.19 -22.42 -1.98
C TYR A 494 -6.23 -21.85 -0.93
N LEU A 495 -6.72 -21.54 0.28
CA LEU A 495 -5.91 -21.00 1.36
C LEU A 495 -4.88 -22.01 1.86
N ALA A 496 -5.25 -23.28 2.02
CA ALA A 496 -4.31 -24.33 2.43
C ALA A 496 -3.15 -24.52 1.43
N LYS A 497 -3.39 -24.28 0.13
CA LYS A 497 -2.37 -24.33 -0.91
C LYS A 497 -1.55 -23.04 -0.99
N ALA A 498 -2.19 -21.89 -0.86
CA ALA A 498 -1.57 -20.58 -1.08
C ALA A 498 -0.81 -20.06 0.16
N VAL A 499 -1.26 -20.43 1.36
CA VAL A 499 -0.71 -19.95 2.63
C VAL A 499 -0.27 -21.17 3.45
N ASP A 500 1.03 -21.43 3.46
CA ASP A 500 1.66 -22.59 4.10
C ASP A 500 1.34 -22.75 5.59
N ILE A 501 1.10 -21.65 6.31
CA ILE A 501 0.71 -21.69 7.73
C ILE A 501 -0.79 -21.84 7.98
N TYR A 502 -1.63 -21.61 6.98
CA TYR A 502 -3.08 -21.59 7.13
C TYR A 502 -3.66 -22.89 7.71
N PRO A 503 -3.24 -24.10 7.29
CA PRO A 503 -3.76 -25.35 7.86
C PRO A 503 -3.54 -25.44 9.38
N ALA A 504 -2.38 -25.01 9.87
CA ALA A 504 -2.05 -25.01 11.30
C ALA A 504 -2.87 -23.95 12.07
N GLN A 505 -3.10 -22.77 11.47
CA GLN A 505 -3.94 -21.73 12.06
C GLN A 505 -5.39 -22.17 12.16
N ARG A 506 -5.92 -22.80 11.11
CA ARG A 506 -7.27 -23.37 11.11
C ARG A 506 -7.43 -24.43 12.18
N TRP A 507 -6.48 -25.36 12.29
CA TRP A 507 -6.47 -26.35 13.37
C TRP A 507 -6.46 -25.67 14.74
N ALA A 508 -5.61 -24.67 14.93
CA ALA A 508 -5.53 -23.93 16.20
C ALA A 508 -6.84 -23.22 16.56
N ASN A 509 -7.54 -22.63 15.58
CA ASN A 509 -8.83 -21.97 15.80
C ASN A 509 -9.94 -22.95 16.21
N LEU A 510 -9.87 -24.20 15.74
CA LEU A 510 -10.86 -25.24 16.06
C LEU A 510 -10.54 -26.01 17.35
N SER A 511 -9.26 -26.15 17.69
CA SER A 511 -8.81 -27.06 18.75
C SER A 511 -8.33 -26.37 20.02
N LEU A 512 -7.85 -25.13 19.96
CA LEU A 512 -7.32 -24.44 21.13
C LEU A 512 -8.42 -23.66 21.88
N PRO A 513 -8.33 -23.51 23.22
CA PRO A 513 -9.25 -22.67 23.99
C PRO A 513 -9.27 -21.21 23.52
N GLU A 514 -10.39 -20.49 23.66
CA GLU A 514 -10.50 -19.06 23.28
C GLU A 514 -9.44 -18.16 23.94
N GLY A 515 -9.09 -18.47 25.20
CA GLY A 515 -8.07 -17.74 25.97
C GLY A 515 -6.64 -17.93 25.46
N ALA A 516 -6.39 -18.89 24.56
CA ALA A 516 -5.07 -19.21 24.07
C ALA A 516 -4.39 -18.00 23.42
N LYS A 517 -3.10 -17.85 23.72
CA LYS A 517 -2.19 -16.90 23.09
C LYS A 517 -1.01 -17.64 22.46
N ILE A 518 -0.80 -17.39 21.16
CA ILE A 518 0.17 -18.10 20.33
C ILE A 518 1.36 -17.19 20.02
N LEU A 519 2.57 -17.64 20.32
CA LEU A 519 3.80 -17.00 19.87
C LEU A 519 4.16 -17.51 18.46
N LEU A 520 4.32 -16.61 17.49
CA LEU A 520 4.69 -16.96 16.12
C LEU A 520 6.21 -16.84 15.95
N ILE A 521 6.88 -17.91 15.50
CA ILE A 521 8.34 -17.94 15.27
C ILE A 521 8.63 -18.32 13.82
N GLY A 522 9.54 -17.58 13.17
CA GLY A 522 9.72 -17.66 11.72
C GLY A 522 8.44 -17.27 10.99
N GLU A 523 7.60 -16.44 11.59
CA GLU A 523 6.29 -16.12 11.04
C GLU A 523 5.73 -14.81 11.60
N THR A 524 5.07 -14.06 10.72
CA THR A 524 4.37 -12.81 11.09
C THR A 524 2.91 -12.78 10.65
N ARG A 525 2.48 -13.68 9.76
CA ARG A 525 1.14 -13.73 9.15
C ARG A 525 0.07 -14.27 10.10
N GLY A 526 -0.34 -13.48 11.08
CA GLY A 526 -1.35 -13.87 12.09
C GLY A 526 -2.81 -13.62 11.70
N PHE A 527 -3.11 -13.08 10.52
CA PHE A 527 -4.48 -12.66 10.17
C PHE A 527 -5.56 -13.75 10.26
N TYR A 528 -5.25 -14.99 9.88
CA TYR A 528 -6.22 -16.09 9.95
C TYR A 528 -6.30 -16.76 11.34
N LEU A 529 -5.52 -16.31 12.34
CA LEU A 529 -5.72 -16.76 13.72
C LEU A 529 -6.88 -16.01 14.36
N ASP A 530 -7.77 -16.76 14.99
CA ASP A 530 -8.85 -16.25 15.84
C ASP A 530 -8.45 -16.25 17.32
N ARG A 531 -7.26 -16.80 17.63
CA ARG A 531 -6.62 -16.72 18.94
C ARG A 531 -5.70 -15.51 18.99
N ARG A 532 -5.46 -15.00 20.21
CA ARG A 532 -4.48 -13.94 20.41
C ARG A 532 -3.11 -14.44 19.95
N TYR A 533 -2.31 -13.57 19.36
CA TYR A 533 -0.97 -13.94 18.95
C TYR A 533 0.03 -12.81 19.20
N MET A 534 1.31 -13.15 19.08
CA MET A 534 2.43 -12.24 19.22
C MET A 534 3.54 -12.65 18.26
N TRP A 535 4.17 -11.69 17.59
CA TRP A 535 5.41 -11.95 16.84
C TRP A 535 6.51 -12.33 17.82
N GLY A 536 7.19 -13.43 17.57
CA GLY A 536 8.17 -13.98 18.50
C GLY A 536 9.62 -13.86 18.07
N ASP A 537 9.89 -13.54 16.79
CA ASP A 537 11.25 -13.37 16.29
C ASP A 537 11.94 -12.14 16.91
N GLU A 538 13.22 -12.28 17.24
CA GLU A 538 14.00 -11.19 17.83
C GLU A 538 14.18 -10.04 16.82
N GLY A 539 14.14 -8.80 17.33
CA GLY A 539 14.31 -7.60 16.49
C GLY A 539 13.01 -6.92 16.08
N HIS A 540 11.84 -7.52 16.35
CA HIS A 540 10.54 -6.88 16.10
C HIS A 540 10.02 -6.01 17.25
N HIS A 541 10.53 -6.21 18.45
CA HIS A 541 10.25 -5.44 19.67
C HIS A 541 11.26 -5.81 20.77
N THR A 542 11.23 -5.12 21.90
CA THR A 542 12.10 -5.43 23.06
C THR A 542 11.50 -6.43 24.06
N LEU A 543 10.25 -6.89 23.87
CA LEU A 543 9.56 -7.79 24.81
C LEU A 543 10.22 -9.18 24.91
N LEU A 544 10.80 -9.68 23.81
CA LEU A 544 11.58 -10.92 23.76
C LEU A 544 12.97 -10.61 23.22
N ARG A 545 13.98 -10.97 24.03
CA ARG A 545 15.41 -10.79 23.76
C ARG A 545 16.14 -12.08 24.14
N TYR A 546 16.05 -13.09 23.28
CA TYR A 546 16.64 -14.40 23.52
C TYR A 546 18.16 -14.29 23.74
N SER A 547 18.81 -13.39 23.00
CA SER A 547 20.25 -13.08 23.14
C SER A 547 20.68 -12.66 24.55
N ARG A 548 19.76 -12.17 25.40
CA ARG A 548 20.03 -11.73 26.78
C ARG A 548 19.64 -12.76 27.83
N MET A 549 18.91 -13.81 27.45
CA MET A 549 18.46 -14.85 28.37
C MET A 549 19.57 -15.89 28.57
N ARG A 550 19.76 -16.32 29.82
CA ARG A 550 20.83 -17.26 30.20
C ARG A 550 20.37 -18.72 30.30
N SER A 551 19.07 -18.95 30.43
CA SER A 551 18.51 -20.29 30.65
C SER A 551 17.09 -20.44 30.11
N ALA A 552 16.68 -21.67 29.82
CA ALA A 552 15.30 -22.01 29.47
C ALA A 552 14.29 -21.51 30.52
N GLY A 553 14.63 -21.59 31.81
CA GLY A 553 13.79 -21.11 32.91
C GLY A 553 13.46 -19.61 32.86
N GLU A 554 14.42 -18.78 32.42
CA GLU A 554 14.17 -17.35 32.17
C GLU A 554 13.19 -17.14 31.01
N LEU A 555 13.35 -17.92 29.92
CA LEU A 555 12.42 -17.90 28.80
C LEU A 555 11.02 -18.35 29.24
N LEU A 556 10.88 -19.47 29.95
CA LEU A 556 9.59 -19.97 30.45
C LEU A 556 8.90 -18.93 31.35
N SER A 557 9.66 -18.29 32.24
CA SER A 557 9.15 -17.21 33.09
C SER A 557 8.69 -16.00 32.27
N MET A 558 9.41 -15.67 31.19
CA MET A 558 9.00 -14.60 30.27
C MET A 558 7.74 -14.97 29.49
N LEU A 559 7.65 -16.18 28.94
CA LEU A 559 6.46 -16.69 28.26
C LEU A 559 5.24 -16.63 29.20
N ARG A 560 5.41 -17.03 30.47
CA ARG A 560 4.37 -16.94 31.50
C ARG A 560 3.91 -15.50 31.72
N ARG A 561 4.86 -14.56 31.87
CA ARG A 561 4.56 -13.12 32.04
C ARG A 561 3.83 -12.51 30.84
N LEU A 562 4.17 -12.95 29.63
CA LEU A 562 3.51 -12.51 28.40
C LEU A 562 2.17 -13.25 28.14
N GLY A 563 1.82 -14.22 28.98
CA GLY A 563 0.62 -15.04 28.86
C GLY A 563 0.62 -15.95 27.64
N ILE A 564 1.80 -16.31 27.12
CA ILE A 564 1.93 -17.23 25.98
C ILE A 564 1.53 -18.63 26.42
N THR A 565 0.63 -19.26 25.70
CA THR A 565 0.17 -20.63 25.99
C THR A 565 0.66 -21.63 24.95
N HIS A 566 0.93 -21.15 23.73
CA HIS A 566 1.29 -21.99 22.60
C HIS A 566 2.37 -21.30 21.76
N ILE A 567 3.17 -22.08 21.05
CA ILE A 567 4.20 -21.60 20.13
C ILE A 567 3.99 -22.26 18.78
N MET A 568 3.84 -21.46 17.74
CA MET A 568 3.72 -21.92 16.36
C MET A 568 4.99 -21.52 15.60
N VAL A 569 5.68 -22.51 15.05
CA VAL A 569 6.97 -22.35 14.38
C VAL A 569 6.83 -22.70 12.91
N ASN A 570 7.26 -21.83 12.01
CA ASN A 570 7.37 -22.13 10.58
C ASN A 570 8.85 -22.33 10.19
N LEU A 571 9.29 -23.58 10.04
CA LEU A 571 10.66 -23.94 9.70
C LEU A 571 11.10 -23.50 8.30
N ARG A 572 10.18 -23.04 7.45
CA ARG A 572 10.55 -22.43 6.17
C ARG A 572 11.36 -21.15 6.38
N PHE A 573 11.03 -20.37 7.41
CA PHE A 573 11.68 -19.08 7.70
C PHE A 573 12.48 -19.10 9.00
N ALA A 574 12.29 -20.11 9.86
CA ALA A 574 13.16 -20.41 10.99
C ALA A 574 13.81 -21.81 10.85
N PRO A 575 14.61 -22.07 9.80
CA PRO A 575 15.19 -23.41 9.56
C PRO A 575 16.18 -23.85 10.65
N THR A 576 16.72 -22.92 11.42
CA THR A 576 17.66 -23.17 12.52
C THR A 576 16.98 -23.41 13.86
N PHE A 577 15.65 -23.38 13.94
CA PHE A 577 14.92 -23.42 15.22
C PHE A 577 15.26 -24.63 16.11
N PHE A 578 15.65 -25.77 15.52
CA PHE A 578 16.01 -26.98 16.25
C PHE A 578 17.51 -27.32 16.25
N ASP A 579 18.38 -26.44 15.74
CA ASP A 579 19.81 -26.76 15.58
C ASP A 579 20.70 -26.38 16.78
N GLY A 580 20.17 -25.62 17.74
CA GLY A 580 20.88 -25.17 18.94
C GLY A 580 22.05 -24.22 18.68
N ARG A 581 22.15 -23.58 17.50
CA ARG A 581 23.28 -22.69 17.17
C ARG A 581 23.09 -21.28 17.67
N ASP A 582 21.88 -20.73 17.54
CA ASP A 582 21.55 -19.39 18.04
C ASP A 582 20.90 -19.44 19.44
N ALA A 583 20.80 -18.28 20.10
CA ALA A 583 20.27 -18.19 21.47
C ALA A 583 18.80 -18.65 21.55
N MET A 584 17.96 -18.26 20.59
CA MET A 584 16.54 -18.64 20.56
C MET A 584 16.41 -20.15 20.41
N SER A 585 17.10 -20.73 19.42
CA SER A 585 17.12 -22.17 19.14
C SER A 585 17.58 -22.99 20.36
N ARG A 586 18.65 -22.57 21.05
CA ARG A 586 19.12 -23.23 22.29
C ARG A 586 18.07 -23.24 23.39
N LEU A 587 17.45 -22.09 23.67
CA LEU A 587 16.48 -21.96 24.75
C LEU A 587 15.22 -22.80 24.51
N PHE A 588 14.68 -22.78 23.29
CA PHE A 588 13.51 -23.60 22.95
C PHE A 588 13.83 -25.10 22.93
N MET A 589 15.03 -25.50 22.48
CA MET A 589 15.47 -26.90 22.56
C MET A 589 15.63 -27.38 24.00
N GLU A 590 16.12 -26.52 24.90
CA GLU A 590 16.22 -26.83 26.33
C GLU A 590 14.82 -26.99 26.95
N LEU A 591 13.88 -26.08 26.67
CA LEU A 591 12.49 -26.24 27.10
C LEU A 591 11.83 -27.53 26.57
N LEU A 592 12.14 -27.93 25.34
CA LEU A 592 11.66 -29.18 24.76
C LEU A 592 12.22 -30.40 25.51
N ARG A 593 13.52 -30.38 25.85
CA ARG A 593 14.17 -31.44 26.64
C ARG A 593 13.66 -31.53 28.07
N GLU A 594 13.33 -30.39 28.68
CA GLU A 594 12.74 -30.29 30.03
C GLU A 594 11.23 -30.65 30.06
N GLY A 595 10.63 -31.02 28.93
CA GLY A 595 9.20 -31.34 28.84
C GLY A 595 8.28 -30.12 29.03
N LYS A 596 8.81 -28.90 28.89
CA LYS A 596 8.06 -27.64 28.98
C LYS A 596 7.37 -27.25 27.68
N LEU A 597 7.69 -27.92 26.58
CA LEU A 597 7.01 -27.78 25.30
C LEU A 597 6.42 -29.13 24.89
N ARG A 598 5.10 -29.23 24.90
CA ARG A 598 4.38 -30.43 24.45
C ARG A 598 3.99 -30.27 22.98
N PRO A 599 4.50 -31.12 22.06
CA PRO A 599 4.09 -31.03 20.66
C PRO A 599 2.61 -31.39 20.52
N LEU A 600 1.85 -30.54 19.84
CA LEU A 600 0.42 -30.76 19.54
C LEU A 600 0.18 -31.10 18.07
N LEU A 601 0.95 -30.48 17.18
CA LEU A 601 0.74 -30.60 15.73
C LEU A 601 2.06 -30.46 14.97
N GLY A 602 2.21 -31.26 13.92
CA GLY A 602 3.20 -31.07 12.86
C GLY A 602 2.54 -31.20 11.50
N MET A 603 2.51 -30.13 10.71
CA MET A 603 1.98 -30.11 9.35
C MET A 603 3.04 -29.57 8.39
N GLY A 604 3.69 -30.47 7.66
CA GLY A 604 4.78 -30.11 6.74
C GLY A 604 5.95 -29.45 7.47
N ARG A 605 6.14 -28.13 7.28
CA ARG A 605 7.19 -27.33 7.93
C ARG A 605 6.69 -26.50 9.12
N VAL A 606 5.42 -26.62 9.49
CA VAL A 606 4.82 -25.87 10.58
C VAL A 606 4.57 -26.79 11.77
N TYR A 607 5.01 -26.35 12.94
CA TYR A 607 4.87 -27.08 14.21
C TYR A 607 4.16 -26.21 15.24
N LEU A 608 3.31 -26.83 16.06
CA LEU A 608 2.62 -26.19 17.17
C LEU A 608 2.92 -26.93 18.46
N PHE A 609 3.31 -26.16 19.46
CA PHE A 609 3.62 -26.63 20.81
C PHE A 609 2.71 -25.95 21.82
N GLU A 610 2.34 -26.67 22.86
CA GLU A 610 1.77 -26.13 24.08
C GLU A 610 2.90 -25.86 25.09
N VAL A 611 2.81 -24.74 25.80
CA VAL A 611 3.74 -24.37 26.87
C VAL A 611 3.23 -24.92 28.18
N VAL A 612 4.00 -25.81 28.82
CA VAL A 612 3.68 -26.43 30.10
C VAL A 612 4.31 -25.64 31.23
N TYR A 613 3.47 -25.00 32.04
CA TYR A 613 3.86 -24.29 33.25
C TYR A 613 3.69 -25.21 34.46
N GLU A 614 4.74 -25.47 35.23
CA GLU A 614 4.58 -26.18 36.51
C GLU A 614 3.62 -25.42 37.44
N GLY A 615 2.65 -26.14 38.01
CA GLY A 615 1.73 -25.65 39.06
C GLY A 615 0.31 -25.23 38.63
N GLY A 616 -0.21 -25.69 37.48
CA GLY A 616 -1.63 -25.52 37.12
C GLY A 616 -2.42 -26.79 37.38
N GLU A 617 -3.11 -26.87 38.52
CA GLU A 617 -4.22 -27.82 38.69
C GLU A 617 -5.31 -27.50 37.64
N GLY A 618 -5.89 -28.58 37.10
CA GLY A 618 -6.83 -28.56 35.97
C GLY A 618 -8.19 -27.96 36.27
#